data_AF-A0A8I2B597-F1
#
_entry.id   AF-A0A8I2B597-F1
#
_cell.length_a   1.000
_cell.length_b   1.000
_cell.length_c   1.000
_cell.angle_alpha   90.00
_cell.angle_beta   90.00
_cell.angle_gamma   90.00
#
_symmetry.space_group_name_H-M   'P 1'
#
loop_
_entity.id
_entity.type
_entity.pdbx_description
1 polymer ?
#
loop_
_entity_poly.entity_id
_entity_poly.type
_entity_poly.pdbx_seq_one_letter_code
_entity_poly.pdbx_strand_id
1 'polypeptide(L)' 'MLKSDVVSYFRNKGKTLTQVAQMLNLSVGSVSGWPDIIPEVNALKLERLTKGELKYDESLYEKTNNSKVSK' A
#
# COMPACT_ATOMS: atom_id res chain seq x y z
N MET A 1 0.09 2.27 -4.96
CA MET A 1 -1.25 1.97 -4.41
C MET A 1 -1.63 3.06 -3.41
N LEU A 2 -2.88 3.56 -3.45
CA LEU A 2 -3.34 4.61 -2.54
C LEU A 2 -3.90 4.05 -1.23
N LYS A 3 -3.64 4.74 -0.12
CA LYS A 3 -4.18 4.38 1.21
C LYS A 3 -5.71 4.40 1.22
N SER A 4 -6.33 5.39 0.58
CA SER A 4 -7.79 5.52 0.47
C SER A 4 -8.43 4.28 -0.14
N ASP A 5 -7.81 3.72 -1.18
CA ASP A 5 -8.32 2.56 -1.91
C ASP A 5 -8.22 1.31 -1.05
N VAL A 6 -7.09 1.15 -0.35
CA VAL A 6 -6.87 0.05 0.60
C VAL A 6 -7.93 0.10 1.70
N VAL A 7 -8.12 1.25 2.34
CA VAL A 7 -9.10 1.44 3.41
C VAL A 7 -10.52 1.17 2.91
N SER A 8 -10.88 1.67 1.74
CA SER A 8 -12.22 1.50 1.16
C SER A 8 -12.47 0.04 0.79
N TYR A 9 -11.50 -0.62 0.14
CA TYR A 9 -11.57 -2.03 -0.19
C TYR A 9 -11.77 -2.91 1.04
N PHE A 10 -10.97 -2.72 2.09
CA PHE A 10 -11.10 -3.51 3.31
C PHE A 10 -12.39 -3.20 4.06
N ARG A 11 -12.84 -1.93 4.10
CA ARG A 11 -14.14 -1.56 4.65
C ARG A 11 -15.29 -2.26 3.93
N ASN A 12 -15.26 -2.33 2.60
CA ASN A 12 -16.26 -3.04 1.80
C ASN A 12 -16.27 -4.54 2.07
N LYS A 13 -15.12 -5.12 2.45
CA LYS A 13 -15.00 -6.52 2.88
C LYS A 13 -15.24 -6.74 4.37
N GLY A 14 -15.79 -5.73 5.08
CA GLY A 14 -16.07 -5.79 6.51
C GLY A 14 -14.82 -5.90 7.39
N LYS A 15 -13.66 -5.50 6.86
CA LYS A 15 -12.38 -5.59 7.55
C LYS A 15 -11.92 -4.24 8.11
N THR A 16 -11.28 -4.28 9.27
CA THR A 16 -10.75 -3.10 9.95
C THR A 16 -9.24 -2.92 9.70
N LEU A 17 -8.73 -1.71 9.95
CA LEU A 17 -7.28 -1.43 9.89
C LEU A 17 -6.47 -2.37 10.80
N THR A 18 -7.04 -2.78 11.93
CA THR A 18 -6.42 -3.74 12.85
C THR A 18 -6.21 -5.10 12.19
N GLN A 19 -7.20 -5.59 11.46
CA GLN A 19 -7.08 -6.86 10.75
C GLN A 19 -6.08 -6.78 9.59
N VAL A 20 -6.03 -5.63 8.89
CA VAL A 20 -5.01 -5.39 7.85
C VAL A 20 -3.61 -5.39 8.47
N ALA A 21 -3.43 -4.73 9.61
CA ALA A 21 -2.16 -4.71 10.34
C ALA A 21 -1.74 -6.13 10.76
N GLN A 22 -2.66 -6.93 11.30
CA GLN A 22 -2.41 -8.33 11.65
C GLN A 22 -2.00 -9.18 10.43
N MET A 23 -2.66 -9.01 9.27
CA MET A 23 -2.30 -9.73 8.05
C MET A 23 -0.91 -9.39 7.53
N LEU A 24 -0.47 -8.14 7.73
CA LEU A 24 0.84 -7.65 7.32
C LEU A 24 1.93 -7.86 8.37
N ASN A 25 1.56 -8.40 9.54
CA ASN A 25 2.40 -8.48 10.74
C ASN A 25 3.00 -7.12 11.13
N LEU A 26 2.15 -6.09 11.09
CA LEU A 26 2.47 -4.70 11.45
C LEU A 26 1.63 -4.25 12.63
N SER A 27 2.04 -3.15 13.25
CA SER A 27 1.19 -2.47 14.24
C SER A 27 0.08 -1.66 13.55
N VAL A 28 -1.04 -1.47 14.24
CA VAL A 28 -2.13 -0.60 13.73
C VAL A 28 -1.63 0.82 13.50
N GLY A 29 -0.70 1.30 14.33
CA GLY A 29 -0.03 2.60 14.17
C GLY A 29 0.77 2.71 12.87
N SER A 30 1.40 1.62 12.44
CA SER A 30 2.10 1.58 11.15
C SER A 30 1.15 1.74 9.97
N VAL A 31 -0.04 1.14 10.04
CA VAL A 31 -1.06 1.23 8.98
C VAL A 31 -1.76 2.59 8.98
N SER A 32 -2.09 3.13 10.17
CA SER A 32 -2.68 4.47 10.29
C SER A 32 -1.71 5.57 9.85
N GLY A 33 -0.42 5.37 10.08
CA GLY A 33 0.66 6.29 9.70
C GLY A 33 1.11 6.22 8.24
N TRP A 34 0.48 5.39 7.39
CA TRP A 34 0.84 5.39 5.98
C TRP A 34 0.60 6.75 5.31
N PRO A 35 1.49 7.17 4.38
CA PRO A 35 1.24 8.31 3.51
C PRO A 35 0.12 8.00 2.52
N ASP A 36 -0.26 8.99 1.70
CA ASP A 36 -1.29 8.82 0.66
C ASP A 36 -0.95 7.66 -0.28
N ILE A 37 0.33 7.56 -0.66
CA ILE A 37 0.89 6.39 -1.32
C ILE A 37 1.44 5.46 -0.25
N ILE A 38 0.88 4.26 -0.11
CA ILE A 38 1.36 3.30 0.89
C ILE A 38 2.75 2.79 0.52
N PRO A 39 3.62 2.39 1.46
CA PRO A 39 4.94 1.88 1.13
C PRO A 39 4.90 0.68 0.18
N GLU A 40 5.83 0.64 -0.77
CA GLU A 40 5.93 -0.37 -1.83
C GLU A 40 5.87 -1.81 -1.31
N VAL A 41 6.68 -2.11 -0.30
CA VAL A 41 6.75 -3.43 0.35
C VAL A 41 5.39 -3.86 0.91
N ASN A 42 4.61 -2.92 1.43
CA ASN A 42 3.28 -3.21 1.97
C ASN A 42 2.26 -3.37 0.85
N ALA A 43 2.36 -2.60 -0.22
CA ALA A 43 1.53 -2.73 -1.41
C ALA A 43 1.68 -4.11 -2.06
N LEU A 44 2.92 -4.60 -2.23
CA LEU A 44 3.19 -5.94 -2.75
C LEU A 44 2.63 -7.05 -1.85
N LYS A 45 2.77 -6.91 -0.53
CA LYS A 45 2.16 -7.86 0.41
C LYS A 45 0.64 -7.86 0.30
N LEU A 46 0.02 -6.68 0.22
CA LEU A 46 -1.42 -6.54 0.07
C LEU A 46 -1.94 -7.13 -1.24
N GLU A 47 -1.25 -6.90 -2.36
CA GLU A 47 -1.60 -7.50 -3.65
C GLU A 47 -1.61 -9.04 -3.55
N ARG A 48 -0.56 -9.63 -2.98
CA ARG A 48 -0.47 -11.09 -2.78
C ARG A 48 -1.58 -11.61 -1.85
N LEU A 49 -1.86 -10.92 -0.76
CA LEU A 49 -2.92 -11.27 0.19
C LEU A 49 -4.33 -11.17 -0.42
N THR A 50 -4.53 -10.19 -1.30
CA THR A 50 -5.80 -9.94 -1.99
C THR A 50 -5.91 -10.66 -3.32
N LYS A 51 -4.92 -11.49 -3.69
CA LYS A 51 -4.87 -12.23 -4.96
C LYS A 51 -5.05 -11.32 -6.19
N GLY A 52 -4.52 -10.09 -6.12
CA GLY A 52 -4.57 -9.12 -7.22
C GLY A 52 -5.79 -8.19 -7.25
N GLU A 53 -6.69 -8.26 -6.26
CA GLU A 53 -7.82 -7.32 -6.19
C GLU A 53 -7.37 -5.88 -5.88
N LEU A 54 -6.33 -5.73 -5.05
CA LEU A 54 -5.62 -4.47 -4.91
C LEU A 54 -4.40 -4.51 -5.82
N LYS A 55 -4.47 -3.80 -6.95
CA LYS A 55 -3.37 -3.71 -7.90
C LYS A 55 -2.20 -2.92 -7.31
N TYR A 56 -1.03 -3.55 -7.30
CA TYR A 56 0.22 -2.83 -7.21
C TYR A 56 0.43 -2.06 -8.52
N ASP A 57 0.84 -0.80 -8.40
CA ASP A 57 1.18 0.05 -9.53
C ASP A 57 2.60 0.53 -9.31
N GLU A 58 3.52 -0.02 -10.09
CA GLU A 58 4.96 0.24 -10.03
C GLU A 58 5.29 1.70 -10.34
N SER A 59 4.48 2.38 -11.17
CA SER A 59 4.70 3.78 -11.54
C SER A 59 4.62 4.74 -10.34
N LEU A 60 3.90 4.33 -9.28
CA LEU A 60 3.80 5.09 -8.03
C LEU A 60 5.04 4.92 -7.13
N TYR A 61 5.90 3.95 -7.45
CA TYR A 61 7.08 3.58 -6.67
C TYR A 61 8.39 3.72 -7.44
N GLU A 62 8.32 3.87 -8.76
CA GLU A 62 9.44 4.30 -9.58
C GLU A 62 9.95 5.63 -9.02
N LYS A 63 11.02 5.53 -8.23
CA LYS A 63 11.91 6.67 -8.01
C LYS A 63 12.47 6.99 -9.38
N THR A 64 11.91 8.00 -10.03
CA THR A 64 12.56 8.65 -11.15
C THR A 64 14.01 8.92 -10.73
N ASN A 65 14.94 8.14 -11.25
CA ASN A 65 16.36 8.50 -11.34
C ASN A 65 16.52 9.66 -12.33
N ASN A 66 15.54 10.56 -12.44
CA ASN A 66 15.53 11.66 -13.37
C ASN A 66 15.90 12.95 -12.63
N SER A 67 17.18 13.02 -12.28
CA SER A 67 17.98 14.22 -11.97
C SER A 67 19.41 13.70 -11.67
N LYS A 68 20.41 13.69 -12.57
CA LYS A 68 20.74 14.64 -13.63
C LYS A 68 21.52 13.95 -14.77
N VAL A 69 20.98 13.99 -15.98
CA VAL A 69 21.79 14.09 -17.21
C VAL A 69 21.60 15.52 -17.73
N SER A 70 22.52 16.41 -17.37
CA SER A 70 22.81 17.68 -18.06
C SER A 70 23.88 18.44 -17.28
N LYS A 71 25.14 18.36 -17.70
CA LYS A 71 25.78 19.40 -18.53
C LYS A 71 27.12 18.90 -19.06
#